data_AF-A0A6J4K923-F1
#
_entry.id   AF-A0A6J4K923-F1
#
_cell.length_a   1.000
_cell.length_b   1.000
_cell.length_c   1.000
_cell.angle_alpha   90.00
_cell.angle_beta   90.00
_cell.angle_gamma   90.00
#
_symmetry.space_group_name_H-M   'P 1'
#
loop_
_entity.id
_entity.type
_entity.pdbx_description
1 polymer ?
#
loop_
_entity_poly.entity_id
_entity_poly.type
_entity_poly.pdbx_seq_one_letter_code
_entity_poly.pdbx_strand_id
1 'polypeptide(L)' 'MSAEENRAVIGRVFEEVLNRQNVDVIDELFAADLVNHSAWPGQATGPAGTKQAVAEVLAVFPDLHVTVEALVAEGD' A
#
# COMPACT_ATOMS: atom_id res chain seq x y z
N MET A 1 4.31 9.19 14.26
CA MET A 1 5.43 9.40 13.32
C MET A 1 5.39 10.86 12.89
N SER A 2 6.50 11.47 12.54
CA SER A 2 6.43 12.81 11.95
C SER A 2 5.70 12.76 10.60
N ALA A 3 5.07 13.87 10.21
CA ALA A 3 4.44 13.99 8.91
C ALA A 3 5.41 13.62 7.77
N GLU A 4 6.70 13.97 7.88
CA GLU A 4 7.71 13.62 6.87
C GLU A 4 7.99 12.11 6.80
N GLU A 5 8.06 11.43 7.95
CA GLU A 5 8.19 9.97 8.00
C GLU A 5 6.96 9.27 7.39
N ASN A 6 5.76 9.80 7.62
CA ASN A 6 4.53 9.29 7.01
C ASN A 6 4.57 9.40 5.48
N ARG A 7 5.04 10.54 4.97
CA ARG A 7 5.23 10.75 3.52
C ARG A 7 6.21 9.74 2.94
N ALA A 8 7.32 9.51 3.63
CA ALA A 8 8.32 8.55 3.19
C ALA A 8 7.75 7.12 3.16
N VAL A 9 7.03 6.70 4.21
CA VAL A 9 6.42 5.37 4.30
C VAL A 9 5.39 5.15 3.20
N ILE A 10 4.45 6.08 2.98
CA ILE A 10 3.45 5.89 1.92
C ILE A 10 4.05 6.01 0.52
N GLY A 11 5.12 6.79 0.34
CA GLY A 11 5.88 6.84 -0.90
C GLY A 11 6.47 5.48 -1.30
N ARG A 12 6.96 4.70 -0.31
CA ARG A 12 7.44 3.32 -0.54
C ARG A 12 6.34 2.39 -1.03
N VAL A 13 5.09 2.58 -0.61
CA VAL A 13 3.97 1.77 -1.11
C VAL A 13 3.78 1.99 -2.61
N PHE A 14 3.73 3.23 -3.08
CA PHE A 14 3.56 3.50 -4.51
C PHE A 14 4.75 3.00 -5.34
N GLU A 15 5.97 3.25 -4.88
CA GLU A 15 7.18 2.91 -5.64
C GLU A 15 7.52 1.43 -5.57
N GLU A 16 7.61 0.84 -4.37
CA GLU A 16 8.08 -0.53 -4.21
C GLU A 16 6.95 -1.54 -4.43
N VAL A 17 5.77 -1.30 -3.86
CA VAL A 17 4.67 -2.27 -3.92
C VAL A 17 3.98 -2.24 -5.28
N LEU A 18 3.63 -1.05 -5.80
CA LEU A 18 2.90 -0.95 -7.07
C LEU A 18 3.83 -0.89 -8.29
N ASN A 19 4.73 0.09 -8.36
CA ASN A 19 5.55 0.30 -9.56
C ASN A 19 6.59 -0.80 -9.77
N ARG A 20 7.25 -1.26 -8.71
CA ARG A 20 8.24 -2.35 -8.77
C ARG A 20 7.63 -3.73 -8.50
N GLN A 21 6.31 -3.80 -8.25
CA GLN A 21 5.56 -5.03 -7.99
C GLN A 21 6.16 -5.89 -6.87
N ASN A 22 6.84 -5.27 -5.90
CA ASN A 22 7.45 -5.94 -4.75
C ASN A 22 6.45 -6.03 -3.60
N VAL A 23 5.49 -6.94 -3.74
CA VAL A 23 4.35 -7.12 -2.82
C VAL A 23 4.81 -7.47 -1.39
N ASP A 24 6.00 -8.06 -1.22
CA ASP A 24 6.50 -8.47 0.10
C ASP A 24 6.86 -7.30 1.02
N VAL A 25 7.11 -6.11 0.47
CA VAL A 25 7.34 -4.87 1.26
C VAL A 25 6.11 -4.52 2.12
N ILE A 26 4.93 -5.04 1.80
CA ILE A 26 3.73 -4.87 2.64
C ILE A 26 3.95 -5.40 4.06
N ASP A 27 4.73 -6.48 4.26
CA ASP A 27 4.99 -7.01 5.60
C ASP A 27 5.83 -6.06 6.47
N GLU A 28 6.63 -5.19 5.83
CA GLU A 28 7.44 -4.18 6.52
C GLU A 28 6.64 -2.92 6.86
N LEU A 29 5.72 -2.54 5.97
CA LEU A 29 5.05 -1.24 6.02
C LEU A 29 3.70 -1.27 6.73
N PHE A 30 3.00 -2.40 6.75
CA PHE A 30 1.65 -2.50 7.28
C PHE A 30 1.63 -3.24 8.62
N ALA A 31 0.99 -2.63 9.62
CA ALA A 31 0.83 -3.23 10.93
C ALA A 31 -0.10 -4.46 10.86
N ALA A 32 0.14 -5.44 11.73
CA ALA A 32 -0.64 -6.68 11.79
C ALA A 32 -2.14 -6.43 12.08
N ASP A 33 -2.44 -5.36 12.79
CA ASP A 33 -3.78 -4.90 13.18
C ASP A 33 -4.35 -3.82 12.25
N LEU A 34 -3.78 -3.65 11.04
CA LEU A 34 -4.29 -2.73 10.03
C LEU A 34 -5.80 -2.88 9.82
N VAL A 35 -6.51 -1.77 9.99
CA VAL A 35 -7.91 -1.63 9.60
C VAL A 35 -7.98 -0.94 8.24
N ASN A 36 -8.27 -1.70 7.19
CA ASN A 36 -8.51 -1.14 5.86
C ASN A 36 -9.98 -0.75 5.70
N HIS A 37 -10.28 0.55 5.82
CA HIS A 37 -11.63 1.09 5.67
C HIS A 37 -12.18 1.06 4.24
N SER A 38 -11.33 0.78 3.25
CA SER A 38 -11.71 0.62 1.84
C SER A 38 -11.64 -0.83 1.38
N ALA A 39 -11.55 -1.78 2.31
CA ALA A 39 -11.53 -3.21 2.00
C ALA A 39 -12.80 -3.62 1.23
N TRP A 40 -12.63 -4.50 0.25
CA TRP A 40 -13.77 -5.11 -0.44
C TRP A 40 -14.56 -6.04 0.51
N PRO A 41 -15.87 -6.26 0.27
CA PRO A 41 -16.64 -7.22 1.04
C PRO A 41 -15.98 -8.60 1.06
N GLY A 42 -15.66 -9.11 2.26
CA GLY A 42 -15.02 -10.41 2.44
C GLY A 42 -13.49 -10.43 2.32
N GLN A 43 -12.85 -9.29 2.06
CA GLN A 43 -11.39 -9.19 2.07
C GLN A 43 -10.85 -9.45 3.49
N ALA A 44 -9.77 -10.23 3.58
CA ALA A 44 -9.09 -10.48 4.85
C ALA A 44 -8.55 -9.17 5.46
N THR A 45 -8.41 -9.13 6.78
CA THR A 45 -7.83 -7.98 7.50
C THR A 45 -6.31 -8.04 7.50
N GLY A 46 -5.66 -6.93 7.86
CA GLY A 46 -4.22 -6.89 8.04
C GLY A 46 -3.40 -6.97 6.74
N PRO A 47 -2.07 -7.16 6.85
CA PRO A 47 -1.15 -7.18 5.72
C PRO A 47 -1.46 -8.26 4.69
N ALA A 48 -1.91 -9.45 5.14
CA ALA A 48 -2.27 -10.55 4.25
C ALA A 48 -3.40 -10.20 3.28
N GLY A 49 -4.45 -9.54 3.78
CA GLY A 49 -5.56 -9.07 2.94
C GLY A 49 -5.16 -7.95 1.99
N THR A 50 -4.23 -7.08 2.40
CA THR A 50 -3.67 -6.03 1.53
C THR A 50 -2.83 -6.64 0.40
N LYS A 51 -1.96 -7.62 0.71
CA LYS A 51 -1.16 -8.35 -0.29
C LYS A 51 -2.05 -9.00 -1.35
N GLN A 52 -3.11 -9.68 -0.92
CA GLN A 52 -4.05 -10.32 -1.84
C GLN A 52 -4.69 -9.28 -2.78
N ALA A 53 -5.21 -8.19 -2.24
CA ALA A 53 -5.86 -7.16 -3.06
C ALA A 53 -4.89 -6.51 -4.08
N VAL A 54 -3.65 -6.21 -3.67
CA VAL A 54 -2.63 -5.69 -4.57
C VAL A 54 -2.30 -6.71 -5.67
N ALA A 55 -2.11 -7.98 -5.33
CA ALA A 55 -1.83 -9.03 -6.31
C ALA A 55 -2.98 -9.19 -7.31
N GLU A 56 -4.23 -9.10 -6.88
CA GLU A 56 -5.40 -9.14 -7.76
C GLU A 56 -5.43 -7.94 -8.73
N VAL A 57 -5.10 -6.74 -8.25
CA VAL A 57 -4.99 -5.54 -9.11
C VAL A 57 -3.88 -5.71 -10.15
N LEU A 58 -2.68 -6.14 -9.74
CA LEU A 58 -1.55 -6.34 -10.66
C LEU A 58 -1.78 -7.48 -11.66
N ALA A 59 -2.57 -8.49 -11.31
CA ALA A 59 -2.96 -9.54 -12.25
C ALA A 59 -3.87 -9.01 -13.38
N VAL A 60 -4.72 -8.01 -13.08
CA VAL A 60 -5.60 -7.36 -14.07
C VAL A 60 -4.84 -6.30 -14.88
N PHE A 61 -3.94 -5.56 -14.23
CA PHE A 61 -3.13 -4.49 -14.82
C PHE A 61 -1.63 -4.79 -14.65
N PRO A 62 -1.06 -5.70 -15.44
CA PRO A 62 0.31 -6.17 -15.26
C PRO A 62 1.37 -5.09 -15.56
N ASP A 63 1.01 -4.04 -16.27
CA ASP A 63 1.84 -2.88 -16.61
C ASP A 63 1.46 -1.62 -15.82
N LEU A 64 0.73 -1.77 -14.70
CA LEU A 64 0.34 -0.66 -13.84
C LEU A 64 1.56 0.17 -13.43
N HIS A 65 1.47 1.48 -13.67
CA HIS A 65 2.43 2.46 -13.19
C HIS A 65 1.69 3.64 -12.55
N VAL A 66 2.12 4.02 -11.35
CA VAL A 66 1.58 5.11 -10.56
C VAL A 66 2.58 6.25 -10.51
N THR A 67 2.17 7.42 -10.99
CA THR A 67 2.90 8.68 -10.80
C THR A 67 2.26 9.47 -9.66
N VAL A 68 3.01 9.69 -8.59
CA VAL A 68 2.54 10.52 -7.46
C VAL A 68 2.73 11.99 -7.81
N GLU A 69 1.65 12.68 -8.17
CA GLU A 69 1.69 14.12 -8.50
C GLU A 69 1.79 15.00 -7.25
N ALA A 70 1.15 14.57 -6.17
CA ALA A 70 1.17 15.25 -4.89
C ALA A 70 1.01 14.24 -3.77
N LEU A 71 1.67 14.53 -2.66
CA LEU A 71 1.54 13.80 -1.41
C LEU A 71 1.37 14.86 -0.34
N VAL A 72 0.43 14.66 0.59
CA VAL A 72 0.17 15.57 1.71
C VAL A 72 0.09 14.75 2.99
N ALA A 73 0.74 15.23 4.04
CA ALA A 73 0.71 14.69 5.38
C ALA A 73 0.69 15.86 6.36
N GLU A 74 -0.19 15.76 7.35
CA GLU A 74 -0.41 16.71 8.43
C GLU A 74 -0.69 15.91 9.71
N GLY A 75 0.11 16.12 10.77
CA GLY A 75 0.03 15.28 11.96
C GLY A 75 0.67 13.90 11.76
N ASP A 76 0.09 12.89 12.42
CA ASP A 76 0.44 11.46 12.32
C ASP A 76 -0.22 10.77 11.12
#